data_AF-A0A4R2N1F8-F1
#
_entry.id   AF-A0A4R2N1F8-F1
#
_cell.length_a   1.000
_cell.length_b   1.000
_cell.length_c   1.000
_cell.angle_alpha   90.00
_cell.angle_beta   90.00
_cell.angle_gamma   90.00
#
_symmetry.space_group_name_H-M   'P 1'
#
loop_
_entity.id
_entity.type
_entity.pdbx_description
1 polymer ?
#
loop_
_entity_poly.entity_id
_entity_poly.type
_entity_poly.pdbx_seq_one_letter_code
_entity_poly.pdbx_strand_id
1 'polypeptide(L)' 'MLDKTLLGLTHQEQQKAVEKIQQLMAEGVSVAQAIAIVAKELREEKNR' A
#
# COMPACT_ATOMS: atom_id res chain seq x y z
N MET A 1 0.18 9.67 19.42
CA MET A 1 0.64 8.69 18.42
C MET A 1 -0.59 8.23 17.67
N LEU A 2 -0.90 8.90 16.57
CA LEU A 2 -2.15 8.75 15.81
C LEU A 2 -2.04 7.54 14.86
N ASP A 3 -3.04 6.66 14.95
CA ASP A 3 -3.63 5.94 13.82
C ASP A 3 -2.84 4.82 13.12
N LYS A 4 -2.18 3.94 13.88
CA LYS A 4 -1.59 2.72 13.30
C LYS A 4 -2.63 1.68 12.83
N THR A 5 -3.90 1.78 13.27
CA THR A 5 -4.89 0.72 13.12
C THR A 5 -5.83 0.84 11.91
N LEU A 6 -5.70 1.88 11.07
CA LEU A 6 -6.73 2.20 10.07
C LEU A 6 -6.91 1.16 8.94
N LEU A 7 -6.00 0.19 8.79
CA LEU A 7 -6.06 -0.83 7.73
C LEU A 7 -5.85 -2.27 8.21
N GLY A 8 -5.64 -2.52 9.51
CA GLY A 8 -5.29 -3.85 10.01
C GLY A 8 -3.98 -4.43 9.45
N LEU A 9 -3.13 -3.56 8.89
CA LEU A 9 -1.82 -3.89 8.35
C LEU A 9 -0.76 -3.76 9.45
N THR A 10 0.23 -4.64 9.41
CA THR A 10 1.46 -4.50 10.19
C THR A 10 2.23 -3.23 9.78
N HIS A 11 3.12 -2.71 10.65
CA HIS A 11 3.98 -1.58 10.27
C HIS A 11 4.79 -1.86 9.01
N GLN A 12 5.22 -3.11 8.82
CA GLN A 12 6.04 -3.51 7.69
C GLN A 12 5.24 -3.50 6.39
N GLU A 13 3.99 -3.97 6.41
CA GLU A 13 3.09 -3.90 5.26
C GLU A 13 2.71 -2.45 4.91
N GLN A 14 2.51 -1.59 5.93
CA GLN A 14 2.29 -0.16 5.71
C GLN A 14 3.50 0.49 5.03
N GLN A 15 4.72 0.19 5.49
CA GLN A 15 5.94 0.74 4.90
C GLN A 15 6.12 0.28 3.45
N LYS A 16 5.95 -1.02 3.19
CA LYS A 16 5.97 -1.57 1.82
C LYS A 16 4.93 -0.92 0.91
N ALA A 17 3.71 -0.72 1.42
CA ALA A 17 2.64 -0.06 0.67
C ALA A 17 3.02 1.37 0.26
N VAL A 18 3.62 2.13 1.18
CA VAL A 18 4.08 3.50 0.92
C VAL A 18 5.20 3.52 -0.12
N GLU A 19 6.20 2.65 0.01
CA GLU A 19 7.31 2.54 -0.95
C GLU A 19 6.82 2.19 -2.35
N LYS A 20 5.90 1.23 -2.44
CA LYS A 20 5.31 0.80 -3.71
C LYS A 20 4.50 1.92 -4.37
N ILE A 21 3.70 2.67 -3.61
CA ILE A 21 2.96 3.83 -4.13
C ILE A 21 3.95 4.88 -4.64
N GLN A 22 5.02 5.18 -3.90
CA GLN A 22 6.02 6.16 -4.33
C GLN A 22 6.76 5.73 -5.61
N GLN A 23 7.08 4.43 -5.73
CA GLN A 23 7.68 3.89 -6.95
C GLN A 23 6.73 4.04 -8.15
N LEU A 24 5.47 3.66 -7.99
CA LEU A 24 4.46 3.78 -9.06
C LEU A 24 4.27 5.25 -9.48
N MET A 25 4.27 6.18 -8.52
CA MET A 25 4.23 7.61 -8.83
C MET A 25 5.46 8.08 -9.62
N ALA A 26 6.66 7.59 -9.28
CA ALA A 26 7.88 7.90 -10.03
C ALA A 26 7.85 7.35 -11.46
N GLU A 27 7.14 6.24 -11.68
CA GLU A 27 6.86 5.66 -12.99
C GLU A 27 5.75 6.41 -13.77
N GLY A 28 5.16 7.46 -13.18
CA GLY A 28 4.10 8.26 -13.79
C GLY A 28 2.69 7.71 -13.58
N VAL A 29 2.52 6.70 -12.73
CA VAL A 29 1.20 6.17 -12.35
C VAL A 29 0.50 7.16 -11.43
N SER A 30 -0.78 7.41 -11.71
CA SER A 30 -1.59 8.26 -10.84
C SER A 30 -1.72 7.66 -9.42
N VAL A 31 -1.74 8.52 -8.40
CA VAL A 31 -1.88 8.12 -6.99
C VAL A 31 -3.07 7.18 -6.78
N ALA A 32 -4.22 7.46 -7.42
CA ALA A 32 -5.41 6.62 -7.31
C ALA A 32 -5.20 5.19 -7.86
N GLN A 33 -4.53 5.06 -9.01
CA GLN A 33 -4.17 3.75 -9.56
C GLN A 33 -3.13 3.04 -8.69
N ALA A 34 -2.13 3.77 -8.19
CA ALA A 34 -1.11 3.20 -7.32
C ALA A 34 -1.72 2.60 -6.05
N ILE A 35 -2.64 3.32 -5.41
CA ILE A 35 -3.38 2.83 -4.25
C ILE A 35 -4.21 1.58 -4.60
N ALA A 36 -4.88 1.56 -5.75
CA ALA A 36 -5.68 0.41 -6.18
C ALA A 36 -4.83 -0.85 -6.40
N ILE A 37 -3.65 -0.69 -7.02
CA ILE A 37 -2.68 -1.77 -7.23
C ILE A 37 -2.21 -2.32 -5.88
N VAL A 38 -1.76 -1.44 -4.99
CA VAL A 38 -1.25 -1.85 -3.66
C VAL A 38 -2.34 -2.48 -2.80
N ALA A 39 -3.56 -1.94 -2.81
CA ALA A 39 -4.69 -2.53 -2.08
C ALA A 39 -5.04 -3.93 -2.60
N LYS A 40 -4.88 -4.18 -3.90
CA LYS A 40 -5.05 -5.50 -4.50
C LYS A 40 -3.94 -6.46 -4.06
N GLU A 41 -2.68 -6.05 -4.17
CA GLU A 41 -1.51 -6.85 -3.72
C GLU A 41 -1.63 -7.24 -2.24
N LEU A 42 -2.00 -6.29 -1.36
CA LEU A 42 -2.18 -6.55 0.08
C LEU A 42 -3.33 -7.53 0.38
N ARG A 43 -4.41 -7.51 -0.41
CA ARG A 43 -5.50 -8.50 -0.27
C ARG A 43 -5.08 -9.88 -0.74
N GLU A 44 -4.30 -9.96 -1.82
CA GLU A 44 -3.76 -11.21 -2.34
C GLU A 44 -2.75 -11.83 -1.37
N GLU A 45 -1.83 -11.03 -0.80
CA GLU A 45 -0.90 -11.49 0.25
C GLU A 45 -1.63 -12.00 1.49
N LYS A 46 -2.70 -11.35 1.92
CA LYS A 46 -3.47 -11.76 3.11
C LYS A 46 -4.29 -13.05 2.91
N ASN A 47 -4.67 -13.35 1.67
CA ASN A 47 -5.45 -14.55 1.32
C ASN A 47 -4.58 -15.76 0.93
N ARG A 48 -3.26 -15.63 0.96
CA ARG A 48 -2.31 -16.65 0.53
C ARG A 48 -1.63 -17.32 1.71
#